data_AF-A0A534Z9K5-F1
#
_entry.id   AF-A0A534Z9K5-F1
#
_cell.length_a   1.000
_cell.length_b   1.000
_cell.length_c   1.000
_cell.angle_alpha   90.00
_cell.angle_beta   90.00
_cell.angle_gamma   90.00
#
_symmetry.space_group_name_H-M   'P 1'
#
loop_
_entity.id
_entity.type
_entity.pdbx_description
1 polymer ?
#
loop_
_entity_poly.entity_id
_entity_poly.type
_entity_poly.pdbx_seq_one_letter_code
_entity_poly.pdbx_strand_id
1 'polypeptide(L)'
;MHRAGSLSWRMFVLWQGIKTALGPARRPIAVLRAYPAEPVWRRVWHRFKPPPPPPPPRQFTPPPWFTDPDDELGVSVPVRQVLFSAPEVSLAMIDCVAYSTGFRFSLAMRSKHDVNAGLMGFGPPSSRPFDEEQFRFGVRFSDGREGSSSLHRPPGGVMAYFQAIQEGREPEVPAGPVVSPRGGGGGGKRWEFTWWVWPLPPDGPVTITFEWPARNITAASGEVDGAAIRQAGETSTKLW
;
A
#
# COMPACT_ATOMS: atom_id res chain seq x y z
N MET A 1 -79.87 41.72 -31.19
CA MET A 1 -79.65 40.38 -30.60
C MET A 1 -78.36 40.43 -29.77
N HIS A 2 -78.50 40.16 -28.47
CA HIS A 2 -77.45 40.27 -27.45
C HIS A 2 -76.35 39.22 -27.57
N ARG A 3 -75.11 39.62 -27.25
CA ARG A 3 -74.12 39.00 -26.32
C ARG A 3 -72.74 39.60 -26.68
N ALA A 4 -72.28 40.68 -26.06
CA ALA A 4 -71.78 40.73 -24.68
C ALA A 4 -71.07 39.43 -24.30
N GLY A 5 -69.79 39.33 -24.68
CA GLY A 5 -68.96 38.17 -24.41
C GLY A 5 -67.53 38.40 -24.90
N SER A 6 -66.56 38.84 -24.10
CA SER A 6 -66.52 39.48 -22.79
C SER A 6 -65.03 39.68 -22.54
N LEU A 7 -64.64 40.78 -21.90
CA LEU A 7 -63.32 41.03 -21.32
C LEU A 7 -62.70 39.82 -20.58
N SER A 8 -63.52 38.82 -20.20
CA SER A 8 -63.10 37.56 -19.59
C SER A 8 -62.01 36.79 -20.35
N TRP A 9 -61.98 36.78 -21.69
CA TRP A 9 -60.96 36.01 -22.43
C TRP A 9 -59.57 36.66 -22.37
N ARG A 10 -59.52 37.99 -22.44
CA ARG A 10 -58.27 38.76 -22.29
C ARG A 10 -57.78 38.79 -20.84
N MET A 11 -58.69 38.81 -19.86
CA MET A 11 -58.34 38.61 -18.44
C MET A 11 -57.86 37.17 -18.14
N PHE A 12 -58.41 36.16 -18.82
CA PHE A 12 -58.01 34.75 -18.63
C PHE A 12 -56.57 34.49 -19.10
N VAL A 13 -56.15 35.10 -20.23
CA VAL A 13 -54.77 34.99 -20.74
C VAL A 13 -53.79 35.77 -19.85
N LEU A 14 -54.17 36.95 -19.33
CA LEU A 14 -53.33 37.71 -18.40
C LEU A 14 -53.17 37.00 -17.04
N TRP A 15 -54.22 36.33 -16.56
CA TRP A 15 -54.20 35.60 -15.28
C TRP A 15 -53.47 34.26 -15.39
N GLN A 16 -53.48 33.59 -16.56
CA GLN A 16 -52.66 32.41 -16.82
C GLN A 16 -51.16 32.75 -16.84
N GLY A 17 -50.76 33.91 -17.39
CA GLY A 17 -49.36 34.37 -17.34
C GLY A 17 -48.86 34.73 -15.93
N ILE A 18 -49.74 35.26 -15.06
CA ILE A 18 -49.41 35.57 -13.66
C ILE A 18 -49.31 34.29 -12.81
N LYS A 19 -50.09 33.24 -13.13
CA LYS A 19 -50.02 31.94 -12.46
C LYS A 19 -48.76 31.13 -12.75
N THR A 20 -48.16 31.27 -13.93
CA THR A 20 -46.84 30.66 -14.23
C THR A 20 -45.69 31.39 -13.54
N ALA A 21 -45.86 32.67 -13.19
CA ALA A 21 -44.89 33.44 -12.40
C ALA A 21 -45.02 33.22 -10.87
N LEU A 22 -46.18 32.73 -10.40
CA LEU A 22 -46.52 32.55 -8.98
C LEU A 22 -46.93 31.10 -8.60
N GLY A 23 -46.43 30.10 -9.33
CA GLY A 23 -46.51 28.69 -8.93
C GLY A 23 -45.63 28.41 -7.70
N PRO A 24 -45.99 27.41 -6.86
CA PRO A 24 -45.39 27.24 -5.54
C PRO A 24 -43.88 27.11 -5.67
N ALA A 25 -43.17 27.98 -4.94
CA ALA A 25 -41.73 27.93 -4.82
C ALA A 25 -41.29 26.48 -4.60
N ARG A 26 -40.48 25.96 -5.53
CA ARG A 26 -39.71 24.74 -5.34
C ARG A 26 -39.13 24.80 -3.93
N ARG A 27 -39.39 23.78 -3.11
CA ARG A 27 -38.83 23.64 -1.77
C ARG A 27 -37.35 24.01 -1.84
N PRO A 28 -36.90 25.11 -1.20
CA PRO A 28 -35.48 25.35 -1.13
C PRO A 28 -34.88 24.19 -0.36
N ILE A 29 -33.84 23.64 -0.98
CA ILE A 29 -32.82 22.77 -0.42
C ILE A 29 -32.60 23.11 1.05
N ALA A 30 -32.59 22.05 1.87
CA ALA A 30 -32.18 22.00 3.27
C ALA A 30 -31.82 23.35 3.88
N VAL A 31 -32.59 23.74 4.91
CA VAL A 31 -32.21 24.79 5.87
C VAL A 31 -30.76 24.53 6.27
N LEU A 32 -29.83 25.23 5.61
CA LEU A 32 -28.54 25.53 6.18
C LEU A 32 -28.91 26.30 7.43
N ARG A 33 -28.92 25.58 8.56
CA ARG A 33 -29.02 26.15 9.88
C ARG A 33 -27.92 27.21 9.90
N ALA A 34 -28.30 28.47 9.68
CA ALA A 34 -27.38 29.57 9.72
C ALA A 34 -26.79 29.50 11.11
N TYR A 35 -25.54 29.06 11.22
CA TYR A 35 -24.80 29.22 12.45
C TYR A 35 -24.94 30.70 12.79
N PRO A 36 -25.50 31.06 13.96
CA PRO A 36 -25.62 32.46 14.33
C PRO A 36 -24.23 33.06 14.17
N ALA A 37 -24.13 34.07 13.30
CA ALA A 37 -22.87 34.69 12.97
C ALA A 37 -22.18 35.06 14.29
N GLU A 38 -21.01 34.46 14.54
CA GLU A 38 -20.38 34.65 15.83
C GLU A 38 -20.22 36.15 16.12
N PRO A 39 -20.56 36.60 17.34
CA PRO A 39 -20.40 37.99 17.71
C PRO A 39 -18.98 38.45 17.41
N VAL A 40 -18.82 39.67 16.91
CA VAL A 40 -17.51 40.20 16.49
C VAL A 40 -16.48 40.11 17.63
N TRP A 41 -16.93 40.27 18.89
CA TRP A 41 -16.08 40.09 20.06
C TRP A 41 -15.53 38.66 20.23
N ARG A 42 -16.27 37.61 19.87
CA ARG A 42 -15.78 36.21 19.88
C ARG A 42 -14.70 36.00 18.82
N ARG A 43 -14.90 36.53 17.61
CA ARG A 43 -13.90 36.47 16.53
C ARG A 43 -12.60 37.17 16.91
N VAL A 44 -12.69 38.32 17.60
CA VAL A 44 -11.52 39.01 18.16
C VAL A 44 -10.90 38.19 19.28
N TRP A 45 -11.69 37.60 20.18
CA TRP A 45 -11.22 36.70 21.24
C TRP A 45 -10.52 35.44 20.71
N HIS A 46 -11.01 34.83 19.64
CA HIS A 46 -10.39 33.68 18.97
C HIS A 46 -9.03 34.04 18.36
N ARG A 47 -8.79 35.31 18.03
CA ARG A 47 -7.49 35.83 17.58
C ARG A 47 -6.45 35.89 18.71
N PHE A 48 -6.90 35.94 19.96
CA PHE A 48 -6.06 35.95 21.17
C PHE A 48 -6.01 34.61 21.90
N LYS A 49 -6.87 33.65 21.55
CA LYS A 49 -6.71 32.27 21.99
C LYS A 49 -5.58 31.65 21.16
N PRO A 50 -4.49 31.15 21.77
CA PRO A 50 -3.59 30.29 21.03
C PRO A 50 -4.43 29.16 20.41
N PRO A 51 -4.15 28.75 19.16
CA PRO A 51 -4.84 27.60 18.58
C PRO A 51 -4.77 26.45 19.58
N PRO A 52 -5.84 25.62 19.70
CA PRO A 52 -5.74 24.44 20.54
C PRO A 52 -4.47 23.70 20.13
N PRO A 53 -3.67 23.22 21.09
CA PRO A 53 -2.48 22.45 20.76
C PRO A 53 -2.92 21.37 19.76
N PRO A 54 -2.17 21.16 18.68
CA PRO A 54 -2.51 20.10 17.75
C PRO A 54 -2.72 18.82 18.56
N PRO A 55 -3.75 18.01 18.26
CA PRO A 55 -3.89 16.73 18.92
C PRO A 55 -2.53 16.03 18.84
N PRO A 56 -2.11 15.34 19.92
CA PRO A 56 -0.84 14.64 19.88
C PRO A 56 -0.81 13.79 18.61
N PRO A 57 0.31 13.80 17.86
CA PRO A 57 0.39 13.02 16.63
C PRO A 57 -0.01 11.59 16.98
N ARG A 58 -1.04 11.06 16.31
CA ARG A 58 -1.39 9.66 16.46
C ARG A 58 -0.14 8.88 16.07
N GLN A 59 0.40 8.10 17.00
CA GLN A 59 1.50 7.20 16.69
C GLN A 59 0.99 6.24 15.62
N PHE A 60 1.52 6.38 14.40
CA PHE A 60 1.21 5.46 13.33
C PHE A 60 1.83 4.12 13.69
N THR A 61 1.00 3.16 14.09
CA THR A 61 1.43 1.77 14.25
C THR A 61 1.35 1.14 12.86
N PRO A 62 2.48 0.83 12.22
CA PRO A 62 2.44 0.16 10.93
C PRO A 62 1.77 -1.22 11.10
N PRO A 63 0.96 -1.66 10.13
CA PRO A 63 0.40 -3.00 10.18
C PRO A 63 1.51 -4.05 10.05
N PRO A 64 1.30 -5.29 10.56
CA PRO A 64 2.37 -6.29 10.70
C PRO A 64 2.97 -6.75 9.35
N TRP A 65 2.24 -6.60 8.25
CA TRP A 65 2.74 -6.91 6.91
C TRP A 65 3.60 -5.80 6.28
N PHE A 66 3.62 -4.61 6.87
CA PHE A 66 4.33 -3.45 6.32
C PHE A 66 5.82 -3.45 6.69
N THR A 67 6.15 -3.83 7.93
CA THR A 67 7.51 -3.79 8.46
C THR A 67 7.73 -4.88 9.50
N ASP A 68 9.01 -5.23 9.70
CA ASP A 68 9.46 -5.99 10.84
C ASP A 68 9.13 -5.25 12.17
N PRO A 69 8.78 -5.96 13.26
CA PRO A 69 8.48 -5.35 14.55
C PRO A 69 9.70 -4.62 15.14
N ASP A 70 9.48 -3.39 15.63
CA ASP A 70 10.54 -2.60 16.27
C ASP A 70 10.82 -3.05 17.71
N ASP A 71 9.85 -3.68 18.38
CA ASP A 71 9.87 -4.10 19.79
C ASP A 71 10.33 -5.54 20.00
N GLU A 72 10.88 -6.18 18.98
CA GLU A 72 11.33 -7.57 19.03
C GLU A 72 12.78 -7.72 18.57
N LEU A 73 13.52 -8.56 19.28
CA LEU A 73 14.77 -9.13 18.80
C LEU A 73 14.46 -10.43 18.08
N GLY A 74 14.57 -10.40 16.75
CA GLY A 74 14.39 -11.58 15.91
C GLY A 74 15.50 -12.61 16.09
N VAL A 75 15.20 -13.85 15.71
CA VAL A 75 16.12 -15.00 15.79
C VAL A 75 16.69 -15.30 14.41
N SER A 76 18.02 -15.39 14.32
CA SER A 76 18.69 -15.74 13.07
C SER A 76 18.46 -17.21 12.73
N VAL A 77 18.03 -17.46 11.50
CA VAL A 77 17.94 -18.79 10.90
C VAL A 77 19.25 -19.00 10.14
N PRO A 78 20.01 -20.08 10.39
CA PRO A 78 21.33 -20.30 9.78
C PRO A 78 21.22 -20.70 8.31
N VAL A 79 20.79 -19.76 7.46
CA VAL A 79 20.64 -19.95 6.02
C VAL A 79 21.66 -19.10 5.29
N ARG A 80 22.59 -19.78 4.60
CA ARG A 80 23.55 -19.14 3.71
C ARG A 80 23.80 -20.03 2.51
N GLN A 81 23.04 -19.81 1.45
CA GLN A 81 23.04 -20.70 0.29
C GLN A 81 22.90 -19.95 -1.03
N VAL A 82 23.50 -20.52 -2.07
CA VAL A 82 23.31 -20.05 -3.45
C VAL A 82 21.96 -20.55 -3.94
N LEU A 83 21.04 -19.64 -4.22
CA LEU A 83 19.71 -19.96 -4.75
C LEU A 83 19.77 -20.12 -6.27
N PHE A 84 20.69 -19.40 -6.92
CA PHE A 84 20.87 -19.41 -8.36
C PHE A 84 22.32 -19.20 -8.73
N SER A 85 22.79 -19.95 -9.71
CA SER A 85 24.08 -19.67 -10.34
C SER A 85 24.00 -19.90 -11.84
N ALA A 86 24.20 -18.83 -12.59
CA ALA A 86 24.43 -18.85 -14.02
C ALA A 86 25.86 -18.35 -14.31
N PRO A 87 26.40 -18.54 -15.53
CA PRO A 87 27.74 -18.08 -15.86
C PRO A 87 27.98 -16.59 -15.61
N GLU A 88 26.95 -15.76 -15.74
CA GLU A 88 27.07 -14.29 -15.67
C GLU A 88 26.59 -13.67 -14.36
N VAL A 89 25.77 -14.38 -13.61
CA VAL A 89 25.17 -13.88 -12.37
C VAL A 89 24.92 -15.02 -11.38
N SER A 90 25.18 -14.75 -10.11
CA SER A 90 24.82 -15.61 -8.99
C SER A 90 23.98 -14.85 -7.99
N LEU A 91 22.98 -15.52 -7.43
CA LEU A 91 22.10 -15.01 -6.39
C LEU A 91 22.17 -15.95 -5.19
N ALA A 92 22.40 -15.40 -4.01
CA ALA A 92 22.47 -16.15 -2.77
C ALA A 92 21.59 -15.51 -1.69
N MET A 93 20.96 -16.34 -0.86
CA MET A 93 20.45 -15.88 0.42
C MET A 93 21.64 -15.85 1.38
N ILE A 94 21.85 -14.69 2.01
CA ILE A 94 23.01 -14.47 2.89
C ILE A 94 22.65 -14.32 4.36
N ASP A 95 21.40 -13.97 4.66
CA ASP A 95 20.88 -13.80 6.01
C ASP A 95 19.36 -14.04 6.02
N CYS A 96 18.88 -14.54 7.15
CA CYS A 96 17.46 -14.74 7.44
C CYS A 96 17.24 -14.58 8.95
N VAL A 97 16.32 -13.70 9.32
CA VAL A 97 15.96 -13.39 10.71
C VAL A 97 14.44 -13.48 10.84
N ALA A 98 13.96 -14.36 11.71
CA ALA A 98 12.54 -14.54 11.98
C ALA A 98 12.10 -13.78 13.23
N TYR A 99 10.88 -13.25 13.18
CA TYR A 99 10.20 -12.50 14.23
C TYR A 99 8.84 -13.15 14.49
N SER A 100 8.11 -12.71 15.52
CA SER A 100 6.83 -13.34 15.88
C SER A 100 5.77 -13.25 14.77
N THR A 101 5.84 -12.19 13.95
CA THR A 101 4.84 -11.88 12.92
C THR A 101 5.25 -12.29 11.51
N GLY A 102 6.54 -12.52 11.25
CA GLY A 102 7.08 -12.75 9.91
C GLY A 102 8.59 -12.91 9.92
N PHE A 103 9.23 -12.83 8.76
CA PHE A 103 10.67 -12.96 8.67
C PHE A 103 11.28 -11.99 7.67
N ARG A 104 12.50 -11.57 7.98
CA ARG A 104 13.34 -10.73 7.14
C ARG A 104 14.43 -11.60 6.53
N PHE A 105 14.73 -11.41 5.25
CA PHE A 105 15.87 -12.09 4.63
C PHE A 105 16.61 -11.14 3.70
N SER A 106 17.88 -11.46 3.48
CA SER A 106 18.75 -10.68 2.61
C SER A 106 19.29 -11.53 1.46
N LEU A 107 19.22 -10.97 0.27
CA LEU A 107 19.78 -11.55 -0.95
C LEU A 107 21.03 -10.79 -1.36
N ALA A 108 22.07 -11.53 -1.73
CA ALA A 108 23.25 -10.98 -2.39
C ALA A 108 23.29 -11.45 -3.84
N MET A 109 23.35 -10.49 -4.74
CA MET A 109 23.61 -10.71 -6.16
C MET A 109 25.05 -10.36 -6.50
N ARG A 110 25.67 -11.21 -7.32
CA ARG A 110 26.99 -10.99 -7.91
C ARG A 110 26.89 -11.17 -9.41
N SER A 111 27.43 -10.22 -10.18
CA SER A 111 27.44 -10.26 -11.64
C SER A 111 28.87 -10.14 -12.16
N LYS A 112 29.21 -10.81 -13.26
CA LYS A 112 30.52 -10.64 -13.92
C LYS A 112 30.68 -9.25 -14.54
N HIS A 113 29.57 -8.71 -15.05
CA HIS A 113 29.48 -7.42 -15.73
C HIS A 113 28.79 -6.39 -14.83
N ASP A 114 29.11 -5.12 -15.03
CA ASP A 114 28.42 -4.05 -14.33
C ASP A 114 26.93 -4.06 -14.64
N VAL A 115 26.15 -3.81 -13.60
CA VAL A 115 24.70 -3.74 -13.69
C VAL A 115 24.27 -2.32 -13.41
N ASN A 116 23.44 -1.78 -14.31
CA ASN A 116 22.85 -0.48 -14.14
C ASN A 116 21.90 -0.46 -12.93
N ALA A 117 22.01 0.57 -12.09
CA ALA A 117 21.18 0.73 -10.90
C ALA A 117 19.68 0.76 -11.20
N GLY A 118 19.26 1.27 -12.37
CA GLY A 118 17.88 1.29 -12.82
C GLY A 118 17.27 -0.10 -13.02
N LEU A 119 18.07 -1.10 -13.42
CA LEU A 119 17.62 -2.48 -13.53
C LEU A 119 17.35 -3.14 -12.17
N MET A 120 17.88 -2.53 -11.11
CA MET A 120 17.70 -2.94 -9.71
C MET A 120 16.61 -2.12 -9.01
N GLY A 121 15.87 -1.29 -9.75
CA GLY A 121 14.83 -0.42 -9.19
C GLY A 121 15.36 0.83 -8.50
N PHE A 122 16.65 1.16 -8.65
CA PHE A 122 17.23 2.40 -8.12
C PHE A 122 17.34 3.48 -9.19
N GLY A 123 16.99 4.71 -8.83
CA GLY A 123 17.09 5.87 -9.70
C GLY A 123 15.71 6.44 -10.09
N PRO A 124 15.69 7.50 -10.91
CA PRO A 124 14.44 8.12 -11.33
C PRO A 124 13.58 7.11 -12.11
N PRO A 125 12.24 7.19 -12.01
CA PRO A 125 11.35 6.34 -12.78
C PRO A 125 11.72 6.38 -14.26
N SER A 126 12.03 5.23 -14.85
CA SER A 126 12.28 5.15 -16.29
C SER A 126 10.98 5.37 -17.06
N SER A 127 11.08 5.90 -18.28
CA SER A 127 9.98 5.96 -19.24
C SER A 127 9.58 4.58 -19.80
N ARG A 128 10.40 3.55 -19.60
CA ARG A 128 10.06 2.16 -19.89
C ARG A 128 9.13 1.59 -18.80
N PRO A 129 8.15 0.73 -19.17
CA PRO A 129 7.34 0.03 -18.19
C PRO A 129 8.24 -0.68 -17.18
N PHE A 130 7.96 -0.51 -15.89
CA PHE A 130 8.70 -1.16 -14.79
C PHE A 130 8.78 -2.69 -14.93
N ASP A 131 7.91 -3.29 -15.74
CA ASP A 131 7.66 -4.73 -15.77
C ASP A 131 8.47 -5.53 -16.80
N GLU A 132 9.19 -4.89 -17.72
CA GLU A 132 9.82 -5.64 -18.83
C GLU A 132 11.30 -5.96 -18.60
N GLU A 133 11.99 -5.27 -17.69
CA GLU A 133 13.46 -5.38 -17.58
C GLU A 133 13.99 -5.53 -16.12
N GLN A 134 13.15 -5.25 -15.12
CA GLN A 134 13.61 -5.19 -13.73
C GLN A 134 13.79 -6.56 -13.08
N PHE A 135 14.68 -6.60 -12.09
CA PHE A 135 14.82 -7.73 -11.18
C PHE A 135 13.57 -7.87 -10.31
N ARG A 136 12.94 -9.04 -10.35
CA ARG A 136 11.75 -9.38 -9.56
C ARG A 136 12.02 -10.57 -8.66
N PHE A 137 11.30 -10.58 -7.54
CA PHE A 137 11.37 -11.61 -6.55
C PHE A 137 9.96 -12.03 -6.12
N GLY A 138 9.79 -13.30 -5.80
CA GLY A 138 8.56 -13.85 -5.25
C GLY A 138 8.84 -14.86 -4.14
N VAL A 139 7.84 -15.03 -3.28
CA VAL A 139 7.82 -16.03 -2.21
C VAL A 139 6.57 -16.86 -2.38
N ARG A 140 6.72 -18.17 -2.30
CA ARG A 140 5.61 -19.12 -2.22
C ARG A 140 5.77 -19.99 -0.99
N PHE A 141 4.70 -20.10 -0.22
CA PHE A 141 4.60 -20.99 0.93
C PHE A 141 4.14 -22.38 0.52
N SER A 142 4.37 -23.37 1.39
CA SER A 142 3.97 -24.77 1.15
C SER A 142 2.44 -24.95 1.02
N ASP A 143 1.66 -24.02 1.58
CA ASP A 143 0.19 -23.98 1.45
C ASP A 143 -0.29 -23.40 0.11
N GLY A 144 0.63 -23.03 -0.78
CA GLY A 144 0.34 -22.49 -2.11
C GLY A 144 0.12 -20.99 -2.15
N ARG A 145 0.08 -20.29 -1.00
CA ARG A 145 0.01 -18.82 -1.00
C ARG A 145 1.31 -18.24 -1.56
N GLU A 146 1.19 -17.22 -2.40
CA GLU A 146 2.33 -16.56 -3.03
C GLU A 146 2.25 -15.03 -2.96
N GLY A 147 3.43 -14.41 -2.94
CA GLY A 147 3.61 -12.97 -2.81
C GLY A 147 4.76 -12.53 -3.71
N SER A 148 4.66 -11.33 -4.28
CA SER A 148 5.67 -10.77 -5.17
C SER A 148 6.16 -9.42 -4.66
N SER A 149 7.45 -9.15 -4.90
CA SER A 149 8.08 -7.85 -4.64
C SER A 149 7.68 -6.76 -5.65
N SER A 150 7.02 -7.12 -6.75
CA SER A 150 6.67 -6.16 -7.80
C SER A 150 5.60 -5.18 -7.31
N LEU A 151 5.95 -3.90 -7.22
CA LEU A 151 5.03 -2.79 -6.91
C LEU A 151 3.86 -2.68 -7.91
N HIS A 152 3.99 -3.24 -9.12
CA HIS A 152 2.95 -3.24 -10.15
C HIS A 152 1.94 -4.39 -10.02
N ARG A 153 2.28 -5.44 -9.27
CA ARG A 153 1.34 -6.49 -8.86
C ARG A 153 1.32 -6.53 -7.33
N PRO A 154 0.83 -5.46 -6.68
CA PRO A 154 0.69 -5.47 -5.23
C PRO A 154 -0.16 -6.69 -4.85
N PRO A 155 0.21 -7.42 -3.77
CA PRO A 155 -0.60 -8.54 -3.30
C PRO A 155 -2.05 -8.08 -3.18
N GLY A 156 -2.97 -8.86 -3.77
CA GLY A 156 -4.40 -8.56 -3.74
C GLY A 156 -4.84 -8.38 -2.28
N GLY A 157 -5.06 -7.14 -1.87
CA GLY A 157 -5.33 -6.77 -0.48
C GLY A 157 -4.60 -5.53 0.00
N VAL A 158 -3.34 -5.30 -0.40
CA VAL A 158 -2.55 -4.15 0.12
C VAL A 158 -3.14 -2.81 -0.34
N MET A 159 -3.52 -2.69 -1.62
CA MET A 159 -4.17 -1.46 -2.12
C MET A 159 -5.57 -1.28 -1.53
N ALA A 160 -6.32 -2.37 -1.38
CA ALA A 160 -7.65 -2.34 -0.76
C ALA A 160 -7.58 -1.89 0.72
N TYR A 161 -6.54 -2.31 1.45
CA TYR A 161 -6.27 -1.88 2.82
C TYR A 161 -6.09 -0.36 2.90
N PHE A 162 -5.20 0.21 2.08
CA PHE A 162 -4.99 1.66 2.08
C PHE A 162 -6.21 2.44 1.61
N GLN A 163 -6.93 1.91 0.61
CA GLN A 163 -8.18 2.52 0.14
C GLN A 163 -9.24 2.55 1.24
N ALA A 164 -9.43 1.46 2.00
CA ALA A 164 -10.37 1.42 3.11
C ALA A 164 -10.02 2.45 4.19
N ILE A 165 -8.74 2.63 4.52
CA ILE A 165 -8.29 3.70 5.43
C ILE A 165 -8.65 5.09 4.91
N GLN A 166 -8.39 5.37 3.62
CA GLN A 166 -8.72 6.67 3.01
C GLN A 166 -10.22 6.94 3.02
N GLU A 167 -11.03 5.89 2.88
CA GLU A 167 -12.50 5.94 2.92
C GLU A 167 -13.07 5.93 4.35
N GLY A 168 -12.22 5.81 5.38
CA GLY A 168 -12.66 5.73 6.78
C GLY A 168 -13.36 4.43 7.15
N ARG A 169 -13.16 3.36 6.38
CA ARG A 169 -13.67 2.01 6.64
C ARG A 169 -12.62 1.19 7.38
N GLU A 170 -13.06 0.20 8.15
CA GLU A 170 -12.16 -0.79 8.75
C GLU A 170 -11.45 -1.57 7.62
N PRO A 171 -10.11 -1.58 7.57
CA PRO A 171 -9.39 -2.22 6.49
C PRO A 171 -9.25 -3.71 6.71
N GLU A 172 -9.49 -4.50 5.66
CA GLU A 172 -9.28 -5.96 5.70
C GLU A 172 -7.78 -6.28 5.56
N VAL A 173 -7.28 -7.13 6.45
CA VAL A 173 -5.87 -7.55 6.42
C VAL A 173 -5.63 -8.48 5.23
N PRO A 174 -4.58 -8.26 4.40
CA PRO A 174 -4.25 -9.15 3.29
C PRO A 174 -4.04 -10.60 3.77
N ALA A 175 -4.39 -11.59 2.93
CA ALA A 175 -4.21 -13.02 3.28
C ALA A 175 -2.72 -13.47 3.29
N GLY A 176 -1.84 -12.70 2.66
CA GLY A 176 -0.41 -12.97 2.54
C GLY A 176 -0.04 -14.12 1.57
N PRO A 177 1.26 -14.35 1.32
CA PRO A 177 2.37 -13.58 1.86
C PRO A 177 2.50 -12.20 1.20
N VAL A 178 2.77 -11.18 2.02
CA VAL A 178 3.10 -9.83 1.61
C VAL A 178 4.62 -9.68 1.66
N VAL A 179 5.21 -9.24 0.55
CA VAL A 179 6.65 -9.05 0.41
C VAL A 179 6.94 -7.55 0.32
N SER A 180 7.57 -7.00 1.35
CA SER A 180 7.80 -5.56 1.52
C SER A 180 9.30 -5.25 1.48
N PRO A 181 9.77 -4.29 0.65
CA PRO A 181 11.18 -3.91 0.63
C PRO A 181 11.58 -3.24 1.95
N ARG A 182 12.70 -3.65 2.54
CA ARG A 182 13.27 -3.04 3.76
C ARG A 182 14.58 -2.29 3.53
N GLY A 183 15.18 -2.50 2.38
CA GLY A 183 16.36 -1.79 1.97
C GLY A 183 17.08 -2.55 0.88
N GLY A 184 18.04 -1.88 0.28
CA GLY A 184 18.89 -2.48 -0.71
C GLY A 184 19.87 -1.46 -1.22
N GLY A 185 20.99 -1.95 -1.70
CA GLY A 185 22.04 -1.11 -2.21
C GLY A 185 23.07 -1.93 -2.96
N GLY A 186 23.91 -1.24 -3.69
CA GLY A 186 24.92 -1.87 -4.50
C GLY A 186 25.53 -0.93 -5.51
N GLY A 187 26.44 -1.47 -6.29
CA GLY A 187 27.14 -0.76 -7.34
C GLY A 187 27.91 -1.73 -8.22
N GLY A 188 27.93 -1.43 -9.52
CA GLY A 188 28.60 -2.24 -10.54
C GLY A 188 28.16 -3.70 -10.48
N LYS A 189 29.04 -4.54 -9.93
CA LYS A 189 28.94 -6.02 -9.92
C LYS A 189 28.31 -6.61 -8.65
N ARG A 190 28.06 -5.81 -7.61
CA ARG A 190 27.61 -6.27 -6.28
C ARG A 190 26.36 -5.53 -5.86
N TRP A 191 25.31 -6.30 -5.54
CA TRP A 191 24.03 -5.79 -5.05
C TRP A 191 23.53 -6.65 -3.90
N GLU A 192 22.95 -6.00 -2.89
CA GLU A 192 22.35 -6.64 -1.73
C GLU A 192 20.98 -6.02 -1.46
N PHE A 193 19.99 -6.86 -1.19
CA PHE A 193 18.60 -6.47 -0.98
C PHE A 193 18.07 -7.12 0.29
N THR A 194 17.25 -6.40 1.03
CA THR A 194 16.61 -6.89 2.25
C THR A 194 15.10 -6.73 2.12
N TRP A 195 14.38 -7.80 2.42
CA TRP A 195 12.93 -7.89 2.28
C TRP A 195 12.32 -8.41 3.57
N TRP A 196 11.12 -7.92 3.86
CA TRP A 196 10.22 -8.41 4.89
C TRP A 196 9.15 -9.27 4.25
N VAL A 197 8.87 -10.43 4.85
CA VAL A 197 7.80 -11.33 4.45
C VAL A 197 6.89 -11.55 5.63
N TRP A 198 5.61 -11.32 5.39
CA TRP A 198 4.55 -11.58 6.35
C TRP A 198 3.48 -12.47 5.70
N PRO A 199 2.88 -13.43 6.41
CA PRO A 199 3.15 -13.83 7.79
C PRO A 199 4.34 -14.82 7.88
N LEU A 200 4.55 -15.46 9.04
CA LEU A 200 5.39 -16.65 9.14
C LEU A 200 4.85 -17.77 8.22
N PRO A 201 5.75 -18.55 7.58
CA PRO A 201 5.36 -19.64 6.71
C PRO A 201 4.73 -20.80 7.50
N PRO A 202 3.81 -21.57 6.89
CA PRO A 202 3.40 -22.87 7.41
C PRO A 202 4.56 -23.88 7.37
N ASP A 203 4.35 -25.05 7.98
CA ASP A 203 5.32 -26.14 7.95
C ASP A 203 5.55 -26.61 6.51
N GLY A 204 6.82 -26.73 6.11
CA GLY A 204 7.23 -27.10 4.75
C GLY A 204 8.19 -26.09 4.12
N PRO A 205 8.54 -26.29 2.83
CA PRO A 205 9.49 -25.42 2.16
C PRO A 205 8.87 -24.05 1.86
N VAL A 206 9.71 -23.02 1.96
CA VAL A 206 9.45 -21.70 1.37
C VAL A 206 10.22 -21.62 0.07
N THR A 207 9.49 -21.54 -1.04
CA THR A 207 10.09 -21.39 -2.36
C THR A 207 10.28 -19.91 -2.66
N ILE A 208 11.52 -19.54 -2.90
CA ILE A 208 11.90 -18.22 -3.37
C ILE A 208 12.01 -18.28 -4.88
N THR A 209 11.26 -17.45 -5.58
CA THR A 209 11.32 -17.30 -7.03
C THR A 209 11.98 -15.98 -7.41
N PHE A 210 12.68 -15.98 -8.54
CA PHE A 210 13.32 -14.81 -9.09
C PHE A 210 13.19 -14.79 -10.60
N GLU A 211 12.94 -13.60 -11.12
CA GLU A 211 12.82 -13.35 -12.55
C GLU A 211 13.64 -12.11 -12.87
N TRP A 212 14.42 -12.19 -13.94
CA TRP A 212 15.14 -11.04 -14.45
C TRP A 212 15.18 -11.06 -15.98
N PRO A 213 14.13 -10.51 -16.62
CA PRO A 213 14.00 -10.54 -18.08
C PRO A 213 15.17 -9.91 -18.83
N ALA A 214 15.74 -8.80 -18.33
CA ALA A 214 16.89 -8.13 -18.97
C ALA A 214 18.17 -8.99 -19.03
N ARG A 215 18.21 -10.11 -18.29
CA ARG A 215 19.30 -11.09 -18.33
C ARG A 215 18.85 -12.46 -18.84
N ASN A 216 17.68 -12.55 -19.48
CA ASN A 216 17.06 -13.79 -19.97
C ASN A 216 16.85 -14.84 -18.86
N ILE A 217 16.64 -14.39 -17.61
CA ILE A 217 16.31 -15.26 -16.49
C ILE A 217 14.79 -15.24 -16.38
N THR A 218 14.14 -16.21 -17.00
CA THR A 218 12.66 -16.26 -17.09
C THR A 218 12.02 -16.65 -15.77
N ALA A 219 12.57 -17.65 -15.10
CA ALA A 219 12.25 -17.99 -13.72
C ALA A 219 13.34 -18.93 -13.21
N ALA A 220 13.83 -18.68 -12.00
CA ALA A 220 14.44 -19.75 -11.24
C ALA A 220 14.10 -19.61 -9.76
N SER A 221 14.39 -20.67 -9.01
CA SER A 221 13.92 -20.80 -7.65
C SER A 221 14.92 -21.49 -6.75
N GLY A 222 14.87 -21.15 -5.46
CA GLY A 222 15.55 -21.87 -4.41
C GLY A 222 14.61 -22.10 -3.23
N GLU A 223 14.81 -23.18 -2.48
CA GLU A 223 13.98 -23.52 -1.35
C GLU A 223 14.73 -23.31 -0.04
N VAL A 224 14.03 -22.80 0.97
CA VAL A 224 14.51 -22.70 2.34
C VAL A 224 13.53 -23.39 3.28
N ASP A 225 14.03 -23.84 4.43
CA ASP A 225 13.22 -24.53 5.43
C ASP A 225 12.27 -23.54 6.12
N GLY A 226 10.99 -23.59 5.76
CA GLY A 226 9.94 -22.77 6.36
C GLY A 226 9.65 -23.14 7.80
N ALA A 227 9.79 -24.42 8.17
CA ALA A 227 9.60 -24.86 9.55
C ALA A 227 10.70 -24.28 10.46
N ALA A 228 11.95 -24.24 9.99
CA ALA A 228 13.04 -23.60 10.72
C ALA A 228 12.80 -22.08 10.91
N ILE A 229 12.29 -21.40 9.87
CA ILE A 229 11.92 -19.97 9.96
C ILE A 229 10.79 -19.77 10.97
N ARG A 230 9.76 -20.59 10.92
CA ARG A 230 8.62 -20.50 11.84
C ARG A 230 9.05 -20.73 13.30
N GLN A 231 9.83 -21.78 13.56
CA GLN A 231 10.35 -22.08 14.91
C GLN A 231 11.23 -20.94 15.46
N ALA A 232 12.05 -20.32 14.61
CA ALA A 232 12.84 -19.15 14.99
C ALA A 232 11.93 -17.95 15.32
N GLY A 233 10.86 -17.72 14.55
CA GLY A 233 9.90 -16.65 14.82
C GLY A 233 9.16 -16.84 16.15
N GLU A 234 8.76 -18.08 16.46
CA GLU A 234 8.11 -18.47 17.72
C GLU A 234 9.02 -18.30 18.95
N THR A 235 10.34 -18.22 18.75
CA THR A 235 11.35 -18.03 19.82
C THR A 235 11.92 -16.61 19.88
N SER A 236 11.36 -15.67 19.11
CA SER A 236 11.73 -14.26 19.16
C SER A 236 11.50 -13.65 20.55
N THR A 237 12.36 -12.69 20.92
CA THR A 237 12.34 -12.07 22.25
C THR A 237 11.75 -10.67 22.17
N LYS A 238 10.66 -10.42 22.89
CA LYS A 238 10.11 -9.08 23.06
C LYS A 238 11.05 -8.25 23.94
N LEU A 239 11.39 -7.04 23.48
CA LEU A 239 12.36 -6.16 24.12
C LEU A 239 11.71 -5.20 25.13
N TRP A 240 10.48 -4.75 24.87
CA TRP A 240 9.70 -3.88 25.76
C TRP A 240 8.18 -4.06 25.62
#